data_AF-A0A075FUQ0-F1
#
_entry.id   AF-A0A075FUQ0-F1
#
_cell.length_a   1.000
_cell.length_b   1.000
_cell.length_c   1.000
_cell.angle_alpha   90.00
_cell.angle_beta   90.00
_cell.angle_gamma   90.00
#
_symmetry.space_group_name_H-M   'P 1'
#
loop_
_entity.id
_entity.type
_entity.pdbx_description
1 polymer ?
#
loop_
_entity_poly.entity_id
_entity_poly.type
_entity_poly.pdbx_seq_one_letter_code
_entity_poly.pdbx_strand_id
1 'polypeptide(L)'
;MISEVLGVDAIRSKVAGHDTVGSMLVANGNGVLAHPDVSRSEAESIESVMKVPVMVGTVTFGSPYVGAGCAASDTHALVGSGSTGPELNRIEDALGLI
;
A
#
# COMPACT_ATOMS: atom_id res chain seq x y z
N MET A 1 -4.07 18.35 13.68
CA MET A 1 -4.88 18.51 12.46
C MET A 1 -5.15 17.21 11.71
N ILE A 2 -4.26 16.59 10.90
CA ILE A 2 -4.67 15.33 10.18
C ILE A 2 -4.92 14.16 11.13
N SER A 3 -3.94 13.82 11.98
CA SER A 3 -4.07 12.75 12.98
C SER A 3 -5.26 12.97 13.91
N GLU A 4 -5.45 14.21 14.33
CA GLU A 4 -6.55 14.64 15.21
C GLU A 4 -7.93 14.53 14.53
N VAL A 5 -8.07 14.98 13.28
CA VAL A 5 -9.34 14.96 12.54
C VAL A 5 -9.74 13.54 12.18
N LEU A 6 -8.78 12.71 11.77
CA LEU A 6 -9.05 11.32 11.38
C LEU A 6 -9.00 10.35 12.57
N GLY A 7 -8.50 10.77 13.73
CA GLY A 7 -8.33 9.92 14.91
C GLY A 7 -7.30 8.80 14.72
N VAL A 8 -6.25 9.04 13.93
CA VAL A 8 -5.23 8.03 13.58
C VAL A 8 -3.81 8.50 13.92
N ASP A 9 -2.92 7.54 14.13
CA ASP A 9 -1.48 7.78 14.20
C ASP A 9 -0.97 8.20 12.81
N ALA A 10 -0.09 9.20 12.77
CA ALA A 10 0.46 9.69 11.51
C ALA A 10 1.93 10.07 11.65
N ILE A 11 2.72 9.75 10.63
CA ILE A 11 4.11 10.17 10.50
C ILE A 11 4.32 10.90 9.17
N ARG A 12 5.38 11.69 9.10
CA ARG A 12 5.90 12.19 7.82
C ARG A 12 6.96 11.20 7.33
N SER A 13 6.75 10.66 6.14
CA SER A 13 7.70 9.74 5.51
C SER A 13 7.77 9.99 4.00
N LYS A 14 8.78 9.40 3.38
CA LYS A 14 8.82 9.10 1.95
C LYS A 14 8.55 7.61 1.76
N VAL A 15 8.25 7.22 0.53
CA VAL A 15 8.15 5.81 0.12
C VAL A 15 8.94 5.65 -1.17
N ALA A 16 9.99 4.83 -1.15
CA ALA A 16 10.93 4.70 -2.26
C ALA A 16 11.49 6.07 -2.70
N GLY A 17 11.74 6.96 -1.73
CA GLY A 17 12.24 8.32 -1.98
C GLY A 17 11.20 9.33 -2.51
N HIS A 18 9.96 8.92 -2.77
CA HIS A 18 8.88 9.80 -3.24
C HIS A 18 8.12 10.45 -2.08
N ASP A 19 7.77 11.73 -2.25
CA ASP A 19 6.95 12.49 -1.29
C ASP A 19 5.43 12.22 -1.45
N THR A 20 5.02 11.69 -2.60
CA THR A 20 3.61 11.37 -2.91
C THR A 20 3.21 9.99 -2.39
N VAL A 21 3.26 9.82 -1.07
CA VAL A 21 3.07 8.52 -0.38
C VAL A 21 1.78 7.79 -0.77
N GLY A 22 0.68 8.53 -0.98
CA GLY A 22 -0.61 7.95 -1.37
C GLY A 22 -0.63 7.33 -2.77
N SER A 23 0.32 7.67 -3.65
CA SER A 23 0.47 7.01 -4.95
C SER A 23 1.34 5.75 -4.86
N MET A 24 2.13 5.61 -3.79
CA MET A 24 3.11 4.53 -3.59
C MET A 24 2.60 3.42 -2.68
N LEU A 25 1.47 3.62 -2.01
CA LEU A 25 0.88 2.70 -1.04
C LEU A 25 -0.60 2.51 -1.30
N VAL A 26 -1.10 1.29 -1.13
CA VAL A 26 -2.51 0.99 -0.88
C VAL A 26 -2.59 0.16 0.39
N ALA A 27 -3.57 0.45 1.24
CA ALA A 27 -3.66 -0.15 2.57
C ALA A 27 -5.12 -0.33 2.98
N ASN A 28 -5.36 -1.30 3.86
CA ASN A 28 -6.60 -1.49 4.59
C ASN A 28 -6.30 -1.91 6.04
N GLY A 29 -7.31 -2.35 6.79
CA GLY A 29 -7.16 -2.81 8.18
C GLY A 29 -6.40 -4.12 8.36
N ASN A 30 -6.02 -4.80 7.27
CA ASN A 30 -5.37 -6.12 7.30
C ASN A 30 -3.92 -6.09 6.78
N GLY A 31 -3.56 -5.12 5.94
CA GLY A 31 -2.23 -5.06 5.34
C GLY A 31 -1.99 -3.86 4.42
N VAL A 32 -0.76 -3.77 3.92
CA VAL A 32 -0.28 -2.73 3.01
C VAL A 32 0.42 -3.36 1.82
N LEU A 33 0.07 -2.91 0.61
CA LEU A 33 0.88 -3.11 -0.58
C LEU A 33 1.64 -1.81 -0.89
N ALA A 34 2.96 -1.91 -0.97
CA ALA A 34 3.87 -0.80 -1.19
C ALA A 34 4.64 -0.90 -2.51
N HIS A 35 5.18 0.24 -2.94
CA HIS A 35 6.12 0.35 -4.05
C HIS A 35 7.26 -0.70 -3.93
N PRO A 36 7.67 -1.36 -5.03
CA PRO A 36 8.66 -2.43 -5.03
C PRO A 36 10.02 -2.03 -4.45
N ASP A 37 10.45 -0.80 -4.71
CA ASP A 37 11.75 -0.28 -4.25
C ASP A 37 11.70 0.42 -2.87
N VAL A 38 10.66 0.19 -2.06
CA VAL A 38 10.63 0.75 -0.70
C VAL A 38 11.83 0.23 0.10
N SER A 39 12.52 1.14 0.79
CA SER A 39 13.65 0.74 1.63
C SER A 39 13.18 -0.02 2.87
N ARG A 40 14.06 -0.86 3.44
CA ARG A 40 13.74 -1.60 4.68
C ARG A 40 13.34 -0.66 5.82
N SER A 41 14.05 0.45 5.99
CA SER A 41 13.74 1.44 7.02
C SER A 41 12.40 2.15 6.81
N GLU A 42 12.04 2.44 5.56
CA GLU A 42 10.72 3.00 5.23
C GLU A 42 9.62 1.96 5.53
N ALA A 43 9.81 0.70 5.10
CA ALA A 43 8.86 -0.38 5.36
C ALA A 43 8.64 -0.63 6.86
N GLU A 44 9.71 -0.68 7.66
CA GLU A 44 9.63 -0.80 9.13
C GLU A 44 8.88 0.38 9.76
N SER A 45 9.11 1.60 9.26
CA SER A 45 8.41 2.79 9.74
C SER A 45 6.90 2.73 9.40
N ILE A 46 6.56 2.31 8.18
CA ILE A 46 5.18 2.15 7.72
C ILE A 46 4.48 1.07 8.56
N GLU A 47 5.09 -0.10 8.70
CA GLU A 47 4.54 -1.22 9.48
C GLU A 47 4.30 -0.81 10.95
N SER A 48 5.22 -0.06 11.55
CA SER A 48 5.08 0.40 12.95
C SER A 48 3.87 1.31 13.19
N VAL A 49 3.52 2.14 12.21
CA VAL A 49 2.42 3.11 12.31
C VAL A 49 1.09 2.49 11.87
N MET A 50 1.12 1.71 10.77
CA MET A 50 -0.06 1.06 10.21
C MET A 50 -0.49 -0.16 11.03
N LYS A 51 0.42 -0.77 11.81
CA LYS A 51 0.18 -1.92 12.69
C LYS A 51 -0.35 -3.16 11.95
N VAL A 52 -0.04 -3.26 10.67
CA VAL A 52 -0.38 -4.36 9.78
C VAL A 52 0.81 -4.71 8.89
N PRO A 53 0.92 -5.95 8.38
CA PRO A 53 2.04 -6.36 7.55
C PRO A 53 2.20 -5.51 6.28
N VAL A 54 3.45 -5.28 5.89
CA VAL A 54 3.80 -4.58 4.64
C VAL A 54 4.38 -5.55 3.63
N MET A 55 3.79 -5.61 2.45
CA MET A 55 4.30 -6.34 1.29
C MET A 55 4.57 -5.39 0.13
N VAL A 56 5.37 -5.84 -0.82
CA VAL A 56 5.71 -5.04 -2.02
C VAL A 56 5.13 -5.69 -3.27
N GLY A 57 4.80 -4.86 -4.27
CA GLY A 57 4.33 -5.36 -5.56
C GLY A 57 4.01 -4.24 -6.55
N THR A 58 3.36 -4.63 -7.64
CA THR A 58 2.99 -3.75 -8.75
C THR A 58 1.52 -3.91 -9.11
N VAL A 59 1.02 -2.99 -9.91
CA VAL A 59 -0.33 -3.00 -10.47
C VAL A 59 -0.25 -2.71 -11.97
N THR A 60 -1.30 -3.06 -12.72
CA THR A 60 -1.48 -2.62 -14.11
C THR A 60 -0.24 -2.89 -14.99
N PHE A 61 0.21 -4.14 -15.02
CA PHE A 61 1.32 -4.58 -15.86
C PHE A 61 2.67 -3.96 -15.46
N GLY A 62 3.00 -4.03 -14.17
CA GLY A 62 4.31 -3.64 -13.63
C GLY A 62 4.42 -2.18 -13.18
N SER A 63 3.32 -1.42 -13.14
CA SER A 63 3.34 -0.08 -12.57
C SER A 63 3.62 -0.15 -11.07
N PRO A 64 4.64 0.59 -10.58
CA PRO A 64 4.97 0.59 -9.16
C PRO A 64 4.11 1.57 -8.35
N TYR A 65 3.27 2.37 -9.02
CA TYR A 65 2.36 3.36 -8.41
C TYR A 65 1.08 2.70 -7.91
N VAL A 66 1.23 1.79 -6.94
CA VAL A 66 0.15 0.91 -6.47
C VAL A 66 -1.08 1.66 -5.96
N GLY A 67 -0.90 2.79 -5.26
CA GLY A 67 -2.01 3.59 -4.75
C GLY A 67 -2.75 4.40 -5.83
N ALA A 68 -2.13 4.60 -7.00
CA ALA A 68 -2.80 5.22 -8.15
C ALA A 68 -3.62 4.21 -8.96
N GLY A 69 -3.22 2.93 -8.95
CA GLY A 69 -3.87 1.86 -9.73
C GLY A 69 -4.75 0.92 -8.91
N CYS A 70 -4.83 1.11 -7.60
CA CYS A 70 -5.60 0.26 -6.68
C CYS A 70 -6.24 1.10 -5.57
N ALA A 71 -7.48 0.80 -5.24
CA ALA A 71 -8.16 1.27 -4.04
C ALA A 71 -8.69 0.06 -3.27
N ALA A 72 -8.58 0.08 -1.94
CA ALA A 72 -8.92 -1.07 -1.11
C ALA A 72 -9.81 -0.70 0.07
N SER A 73 -10.54 -1.70 0.54
CA SER A 73 -11.20 -1.77 1.83
C SER A 73 -10.80 -3.08 2.51
N ASP A 74 -11.30 -3.33 3.71
CA ASP A 74 -11.01 -4.56 4.47
C ASP A 74 -11.57 -5.83 3.82
N THR A 75 -12.42 -5.70 2.80
CA THR A 75 -13.14 -6.83 2.18
C THR A 75 -12.95 -6.94 0.66
N HIS A 76 -12.55 -5.85 -0.01
CA HIS A 76 -12.46 -5.80 -1.47
C HIS A 76 -11.37 -4.82 -1.91
N ALA A 77 -10.79 -5.08 -3.08
CA ALA A 77 -9.94 -4.13 -3.81
C ALA A 77 -10.47 -3.90 -5.22
N LEU A 78 -10.40 -2.64 -5.68
CA LEU A 78 -10.65 -2.23 -7.05
C LEU A 78 -9.30 -1.93 -7.70
N VAL A 79 -8.98 -2.65 -8.77
CA VAL A 79 -7.67 -2.60 -9.41
C VAL A 79 -7.82 -2.29 -10.90
N GLY A 80 -6.88 -1.53 -11.46
CA GLY A 80 -6.82 -1.26 -12.89
C GLY A 80 -6.89 -2.55 -13.72
N SER A 81 -7.69 -2.51 -14.81
CA SER A 81 -7.98 -3.69 -15.64
C SER A 81 -6.78 -4.30 -16.35
N GLY A 82 -5.63 -3.60 -16.38
CA GLY A 82 -4.38 -4.11 -16.93
C GLY A 82 -3.58 -4.98 -15.95
N SER A 83 -4.03 -5.17 -14.70
CA SER A 83 -3.33 -6.01 -13.72
C SER A 83 -3.36 -7.47 -14.11
N THR A 84 -2.24 -8.14 -13.93
CA THR A 84 -2.03 -9.55 -14.26
C THR A 84 -2.48 -10.47 -13.12
N GLY A 85 -2.70 -11.77 -13.40
CA GLY A 85 -3.04 -12.76 -12.37
C GLY A 85 -2.07 -12.80 -11.18
N PRO A 86 -0.74 -12.82 -11.39
CA PRO A 86 0.23 -12.74 -10.29
C PRO A 86 0.16 -11.43 -9.49
N GLU A 87 -0.12 -10.30 -10.14
CA GLU A 87 -0.33 -9.02 -9.43
C GLU A 87 -1.59 -9.07 -8.58
N LEU A 88 -2.69 -9.60 -9.12
CA LEU A 88 -3.95 -9.76 -8.36
C LEU A 88 -3.75 -10.65 -7.13
N ASN A 89 -3.08 -11.80 -7.29
CA ASN A 89 -2.76 -12.68 -6.16
C ASN A 89 -1.89 -11.96 -5.12
N ARG A 90 -0.88 -11.19 -5.56
CA ARG A 90 -0.05 -10.41 -4.63
C ARG A 90 -0.86 -9.33 -3.89
N ILE A 91 -1.81 -8.68 -4.55
CA ILE A 91 -2.71 -7.67 -3.96
C ILE A 91 -3.61 -8.33 -2.91
N GLU A 92 -4.19 -9.49 -3.23
CA GLU A 92 -5.04 -10.26 -2.32
C GLU A 92 -4.27 -10.68 -1.07
N ASP A 93 -3.07 -11.24 -1.23
CA ASP A 93 -2.20 -11.63 -0.12
C ASP A 93 -1.82 -10.42 0.76
N ALA A 94 -1.37 -9.32 0.12
CA ALA A 94 -0.88 -8.14 0.82
C ALA A 94 -1.96 -7.39 1.61
N LEU A 95 -3.22 -7.47 1.16
CA LEU A 95 -4.35 -6.78 1.76
C LEU A 95 -5.24 -7.74 2.59
N GLY A 96 -4.82 -9.00 2.78
CA GLY A 96 -5.55 -9.99 3.56
C GLY A 96 -6.97 -10.24 3.04
N LEU A 97 -7.11 -10.36 1.71
CA LEU A 97 -8.40 -10.65 1.06
C LEU A 97 -8.65 -12.14 0.84
N ILE A 98 -7.64 -12.99 1.11
CA ILE A 98 -7.70 -14.45 1.06
C ILE A 98 -7.08 -15.10 2.30
#